data_AF-A0A7Z0MQE3-F1
#
_entry.id   AF-A0A7Z0MQE3-F1
#
_cell.length_a   1.000
_cell.length_b   1.000
_cell.length_c   1.000
_cell.angle_alpha   90.00
_cell.angle_beta   90.00
_cell.angle_gamma   90.00
#
_symmetry.space_group_name_H-M   'P 1'
#
loop_
_entity.id
_entity.type
_entity.pdbx_description
1 polymer ?
#
loop_
_entity_poly.entity_id
_entity_poly.type
_entity_poly.pdbx_seq_one_letter_code
_entity_poly.pdbx_strand_id
1 'polypeptide(L)' 'MAMLNAVATIIAMLTFLGIVWWAFSRGRAKANYDASMLPFSVPDEGDLEKKVGGSHE' A
#
# COMPACT_ATOMS: atom_id res chain seq x y z
N MET A 1 21.63 -3.77 30.87
CA MET A 1 21.40 -3.05 29.61
C MET A 1 21.48 -3.95 28.38
N ALA A 2 22.58 -4.68 28.16
CA ALA A 2 22.73 -5.53 26.96
C ALA A 2 21.60 -6.57 26.76
N MET A 3 21.18 -7.27 27.82
CA MET A 3 20.11 -8.28 27.74
C MET A 3 18.74 -7.66 27.38
N LEU A 4 18.41 -6.49 27.94
CA LEU A 4 17.16 -5.79 27.64
C LEU A 4 17.12 -5.32 26.18
N ASN A 5 18.23 -4.77 25.68
CA ASN A 5 18.34 -4.34 24.29
C ASN A 5 18.19 -5.53 23.33
N ALA A 6 18.85 -6.65 23.62
CA ALA A 6 18.73 -7.87 22.80
C ALA A 6 17.28 -8.39 22.74
N VAL A 7 16.59 -8.44 23.90
CA VAL A 7 15.18 -8.86 23.95
C VAL A 7 14.29 -7.89 23.17
N ALA A 8 14.49 -6.58 23.34
CA ALA A 8 13.73 -5.57 22.60
C ALA A 8 13.91 -5.70 21.07
N THR A 9 15.14 -5.93 20.61
CA THR A 9 15.41 -6.16 19.18
C THR A 9 14.72 -7.41 18.66
N ILE A 10 14.74 -8.52 19.41
CA ILE A 10 14.07 -9.76 19.01
C ILE A 10 12.56 -9.54 18.92
N ILE A 11 11.95 -8.90 19.92
CA ILE A 11 10.52 -8.60 19.91
C ILE A 11 10.17 -7.73 18.70
N ALA A 12 10.93 -6.66 18.45
CA ALA A 12 10.72 -5.79 17.30
C ALA A 12 10.81 -6.57 15.97
N MET A 13 11.78 -7.48 15.85
CA MET A 13 11.95 -8.33 14.67
C MET A 13 10.75 -9.26 14.47
N LEU A 14 10.28 -9.93 15.53
CA LEU A 14 9.11 -10.80 15.48
C LEU A 14 7.84 -10.01 15.12
N THR A 15 7.65 -8.83 15.69
CA THR A 15 6.54 -7.95 15.35
C THR A 15 6.58 -7.52 13.88
N PHE A 16 7.74 -7.12 13.38
CA PHE A 16 7.90 -6.74 11.97
C PHE A 16 7.53 -7.88 11.03
N LEU A 17 8.09 -9.08 11.26
CA LEU A 17 7.78 -10.26 10.46
C LEU A 17 6.29 -10.64 10.53
N GLY A 18 5.68 -10.52 11.71
CA GLY A 18 4.24 -10.74 11.90
C GLY A 18 3.38 -9.78 11.07
N ILE A 19 3.74 -8.50 11.02
CA ILE A 19 3.05 -7.49 10.20
C ILE A 19 3.19 -7.80 8.71
N VAL A 20 4.40 -8.16 8.26
CA VAL A 20 4.65 -8.55 6.87
C VAL A 20 3.78 -9.75 6.50
N TRP A 21 3.81 -10.82 7.30
CA TRP A 21 2.96 -12.00 7.07
C TRP A 21 1.48 -11.64 7.00
N TRP A 22 0.99 -10.82 7.93
CA TRP A 22 -0.41 -10.39 7.95
C TRP A 22 -0.79 -9.55 6.72
N ALA A 23 0.09 -8.65 6.28
CA ALA A 23 -0.14 -7.83 5.09
C ALA A 23 -0.28 -8.67 3.81
N PHE A 24 0.50 -9.77 3.70
CA PHE A 24 0.43 -10.71 2.58
C PHE A 24 -0.62 -11.83 2.76
N SER A 25 -1.35 -11.84 3.86
CA SER A 25 -2.41 -12.84 4.10
C SER A 25 -3.60 -12.66 3.14
N ARG A 26 -4.37 -13.74 2.91
CA ARG A 26 -5.53 -13.76 2.01
C ARG A 26 -6.58 -12.68 2.32
N GLY A 27 -6.74 -12.31 3.60
CA GLY A 27 -7.70 -11.28 4.02
C GLY A 27 -7.24 -9.84 3.74
N ARG A 28 -5.96 -9.60 3.45
CA ARG A 28 -5.39 -8.26 3.27
C ARG A 28 -4.83 -8.01 1.87
N ALA A 29 -4.54 -9.06 1.11
CA ALA A 29 -3.96 -8.97 -0.23
C ALA A 29 -4.74 -8.02 -1.17
N LYS A 30 -6.07 -8.10 -1.19
CA LYS A 30 -6.90 -7.24 -2.04
C LYS A 30 -6.81 -5.76 -1.66
N ALA A 31 -6.96 -5.44 -0.38
CA ALA A 31 -6.88 -4.06 0.09
C ALA A 31 -5.48 -3.45 -0.15
N ASN A 32 -4.42 -4.27 -0.04
CA ASN A 32 -3.07 -3.83 -0.34
C ASN A 32 -2.85 -3.56 -1.83
N TYR A 33 -3.39 -4.43 -2.70
CA TYR A 33 -3.36 -4.23 -4.14
C TYR A 33 -4.13 -2.97 -4.56
N ASP A 34 -5.37 -2.81 -4.09
CA ASP A 34 -6.21 -1.66 -4.42
C ASP A 34 -5.53 -0.34 -3.97
N ALA A 35 -4.89 -0.31 -2.78
CA ALA A 35 -4.13 0.85 -2.32
C ALA A 35 -2.89 1.16 -3.20
N SER A 36 -2.22 0.13 -3.72
CA SER A 36 -1.06 0.32 -4.63
C SER A 36 -1.45 0.89 -5.99
N MET A 37 -2.73 0.77 -6.38
CA MET A 37 -3.26 1.31 -7.63
C MET A 37 -3.65 2.78 -7.53
N LEU A 38 -3.71 3.38 -6.33
CA LEU A 38 -4.10 4.78 -6.14
C LEU A 38 -3.38 5.77 -7.09
N PRO A 39 -2.04 5.76 -7.27
CA PRO A 39 -1.36 6.69 -8.18
C PRO A 39 -1.68 6.44 -9.67
N PHE A 40 -2.27 5.29 -10.02
CA PHE A 40 -2.65 4.92 -11.39
C PHE A 40 -4.16 4.90 -11.60
N SER A 41 -4.94 5.12 -10.54
CA SER A 41 -6.41 5.16 -10.59
C SER A 41 -6.95 6.52 -11.02
N VAL A 42 -6.07 7.51 -11.13
CA VAL A 42 -6.38 8.81 -11.68
C VAL A 42 -6.39 8.68 -13.21
N PRO A 43 -7.45 9.13 -13.91
CA PRO A 43 -7.44 9.15 -15.37
C PRO A 43 -6.25 9.97 -15.88
N ASP A 44 -5.61 9.48 -16.94
CA ASP A 44 -4.50 10.19 -17.58
C ASP A 44 -4.96 11.57 -18.05
N GLU A 45 -4.07 12.57 -18.01
CA GLU A 45 -4.40 13.97 -18.35
C GLU A 45 -5.01 14.10 -19.76
N GLY A 46 -4.60 13.23 -20.71
CA GLY A 46 -5.17 13.18 -22.06
C GLY A 46 -6.62 12.69 -22.13
N ASP A 47 -7.06 11.85 -21.18
CA ASP A 47 -8.45 11.40 -21.09
C ASP A 47 -9.38 12.48 -20.53
N LEU A 48 -8.83 13.39 -19.71
CA LEU A 48 -9.53 14.56 -19.21
C LEU A 48 -9.75 15.62 -20.30
N GLU A 49 -8.73 15.89 -21.13
CA GLU A 49 -8.86 16.81 -22.28
C GLU A 49 -9.92 16.34 -23.29
N LYS A 50 -9.95 15.04 -23.60
CA LYS A 50 -10.91 14.49 -24.59
C LYS A 50 -12.37 14.62 -24.13
N LYS A 51 -12.63 14.57 -22.81
CA LYS A 51 -13.98 14.78 -22.25
C LYS A 51 -14.41 16.25 -22.26
N VAL A 52 -13.47 17.19 -22.09
CA VAL A 52 -13.77 18.63 -22.09
C VAL A 52 -13.99 19.15 -23.52
N GLY A 53 -13.21 18.67 -24.50
CA GLY A 53 -13.32 19.11 -25.89
C GLY A 53 -14.57 18.63 -26.65
N GLY A 54 -15.22 17.55 -26.21
CA GLY A 54 -16.41 16.98 -26.87
C GLY A 54 -17.76 17.50 -26.38
N SER A 55 -17.79 18.44 -25.42
CA SER A 55 -19.03 19.00 -24.87
C SER A 55 -19.49 20.29 -25.55
N HIS A 56 -18.78 20.73 -26.60
CA HIS A 56 -19.02 21.99 -27.32
C HIS A 56 -19.36 21.78 -28.81
N GLU A 57 -20.01 20.67 -29.16
CA GLU A 57 -20.61 20.46 -30.49
C GLU A 57 -22.11 20.18 -30.38
#